data_AF-A0A7C1DPV2-F1
#
_entry.id   AF-A0A7C1DPV2-F1
#
_cell.length_a   1.000
_cell.length_b   1.000
_cell.length_c   1.000
_cell.angle_alpha   90.00
_cell.angle_beta   90.00
_cell.angle_gamma   90.00
#
_symmetry.space_group_name_H-M   'P 1'
#
loop_
_entity.id
_entity.type
_entity.pdbx_description
1 polymer ?
#
loop_
_entity_poly.entity_id
_entity_poly.type
_entity_poly.pdbx_seq_one_letter_code
_entity_poly.pdbx_strand_id
1 'polypeptide(L)'
;MNPPQNSIIGGATLWVLSGLPKEDYQGVAKFFTYLSSAEVQAEWHQFTGYLPITMAAYELSKKQGYYEKNPGTETALLQMTLNAPTEHSRGLRLGSFVQIRDIVNTEMEAIWGGKKTAEKGLNDAVDQGNRLLRRFERANK
;
A
#
# COMPACT_ATOMS: atom_id res chain seq x y z
N MET A 1 -4.63 23.31 12.11
CA MET A 1 -4.69 21.99 11.43
C MET A 1 -3.27 21.62 11.02
N ASN A 2 -2.88 20.35 11.14
CA ASN A 2 -1.59 19.90 10.63
C ASN A 2 -1.57 19.98 9.09
N PRO A 3 -0.41 20.25 8.46
CA PRO A 3 -0.31 20.25 7.00
C PRO A 3 -0.65 18.86 6.42
N PRO A 4 -1.12 18.78 5.15
CA PRO A 4 -1.37 17.51 4.48
C PRO A 4 -0.13 16.61 4.47
N GLN A 5 -0.34 15.29 4.59
CA GLN A 5 0.72 14.28 4.60
C GLN A 5 0.62 13.35 3.38
N ASN A 6 1.73 12.69 3.04
CA ASN A 6 1.76 11.64 2.02
C ASN A 6 0.73 10.53 2.30
N SER A 7 0.17 9.94 1.23
CA SER A 7 -0.62 8.72 1.37
C SER A 7 0.25 7.47 1.52
N ILE A 8 -0.36 6.36 1.92
CA ILE A 8 0.27 5.03 1.95
C ILE A 8 -0.24 4.16 0.80
N ILE A 9 0.59 3.21 0.36
CA ILE A 9 0.27 2.30 -0.74
C ILE A 9 -0.70 1.19 -0.30
N GLY A 10 -1.58 0.77 -1.22
CA GLY A 10 -2.37 -0.46 -1.12
C GLY A 10 -1.79 -1.58 -1.99
N GLY A 11 -2.66 -2.36 -2.65
CA GLY A 11 -2.23 -3.38 -3.62
C GLY A 11 -1.56 -4.60 -2.99
N ALA A 12 -0.60 -5.18 -3.70
CA ALA A 12 0.10 -6.40 -3.32
C ALA A 12 1.62 -6.25 -3.53
N THR A 13 2.39 -7.16 -2.92
CA THR A 13 3.84 -7.28 -3.13
C THR A 13 4.20 -8.70 -3.53
N LEU A 14 5.29 -8.85 -4.29
CA LEU A 14 5.85 -10.17 -4.60
C LEU A 14 6.80 -10.59 -3.47
N TRP A 15 6.60 -11.80 -2.94
CA TRP A 15 7.47 -12.40 -1.94
C TRP A 15 8.17 -13.63 -2.51
N VAL A 16 9.40 -13.86 -2.09
CA VAL A 16 10.18 -15.04 -2.47
C VAL A 16 10.14 -16.03 -1.32
N LEU A 17 9.73 -17.27 -1.60
CA LEU A 17 9.71 -18.33 -0.60
C LEU A 17 11.12 -18.82 -0.28
N SER A 18 11.35 -19.20 0.96
CA SER A 18 12.60 -19.84 1.38
C SER A 18 12.61 -21.33 1.00
N GLY A 19 13.81 -21.93 1.03
CA GLY A 19 13.99 -23.38 0.79
C GLY A 19 14.24 -23.79 -0.66
N LEU A 20 14.32 -22.84 -1.60
CA LEU A 20 14.65 -23.11 -3.00
C LEU A 20 16.17 -23.30 -3.22
N PRO A 21 16.59 -23.99 -4.30
CA PRO A 21 17.97 -24.01 -4.78
C PRO A 21 18.56 -22.60 -5.03
N LYS A 22 19.88 -22.47 -4.93
CA LYS A 22 20.57 -21.17 -5.09
C LYS A 22 20.34 -20.55 -6.46
N GLU A 23 20.29 -21.39 -7.48
CA GLU A 23 20.14 -21.03 -8.88
C GLU A 23 18.77 -20.37 -9.13
N ASP A 24 17.73 -20.85 -8.46
CA ASP A 24 16.38 -20.29 -8.56
C ASP A 24 16.34 -18.84 -8.07
N TYR A 25 17.04 -18.53 -6.96
CA TYR A 25 17.12 -17.15 -6.48
C TYR A 25 17.82 -16.22 -7.47
N GLN A 26 18.76 -16.71 -8.29
CA GLN A 26 19.34 -15.90 -9.37
C GLN A 26 18.30 -15.60 -10.46
N GLY A 27 17.46 -16.57 -10.81
CA GLY A 27 16.34 -16.39 -11.72
C GLY A 27 15.33 -15.37 -11.17
N VAL A 28 14.94 -15.51 -9.91
CA VAL A 28 14.03 -14.57 -9.23
C VAL A 28 14.61 -13.15 -9.19
N ALA A 29 15.90 -12.99 -8.89
CA ALA A 29 16.55 -11.68 -8.88
C ALA A 29 16.56 -11.03 -10.28
N LYS A 30 16.83 -11.81 -11.33
CA LYS A 30 16.74 -11.33 -12.72
C LYS A 30 15.31 -10.94 -13.09
N PHE A 31 14.33 -11.73 -12.66
CA PHE A 31 12.92 -11.43 -12.90
C PHE A 31 12.48 -10.14 -12.21
N PHE A 32 12.84 -9.92 -10.94
CA PHE A 32 12.54 -8.66 -10.24
C PHE A 32 13.25 -7.47 -10.86
N THR A 33 14.49 -7.65 -11.32
CA THR A 33 15.24 -6.62 -12.05
C THR A 33 14.52 -6.23 -13.34
N TYR A 34 14.11 -7.22 -14.14
CA TYR A 34 13.31 -7.00 -15.36
C TYR A 34 12.00 -6.28 -15.04
N LEU A 35 11.23 -6.79 -14.06
CA LEU A 35 9.97 -6.17 -13.65
C LEU A 35 10.16 -4.73 -13.22
N SER A 36 11.26 -4.39 -12.52
CA SER A 36 11.54 -3.03 -12.03
C SER A 36 12.20 -2.09 -13.05
N SER A 37 12.53 -2.58 -14.24
CA SER A 37 13.11 -1.76 -15.31
C SER A 37 12.15 -0.64 -15.72
N ALA A 38 12.70 0.48 -16.21
CA ALA A 38 11.91 1.67 -16.50
C ALA A 38 10.82 1.41 -17.53
N GLU A 39 11.15 0.67 -18.59
CA GLU A 39 10.26 0.35 -19.70
C GLU A 39 9.11 -0.55 -19.26
N VAL A 40 9.42 -1.64 -18.54
CA VAL A 40 8.41 -2.60 -18.07
C VAL A 40 7.50 -1.98 -17.02
N GLN A 41 8.04 -1.19 -16.08
CA GLN A 41 7.21 -0.51 -15.09
C GLN A 41 6.40 0.63 -15.68
N ALA A 42 6.93 1.37 -16.65
CA ALA A 42 6.16 2.42 -17.34
C ALA A 42 4.99 1.79 -18.09
N GLU A 43 5.23 0.71 -18.85
CA GLU A 43 4.16 -0.02 -19.54
C GLU A 43 3.11 -0.54 -18.55
N TRP A 44 3.53 -1.20 -17.47
CA TRP A 44 2.62 -1.70 -16.44
C TRP A 44 1.79 -0.58 -15.81
N HIS A 45 2.43 0.52 -15.42
CA HIS A 45 1.75 1.70 -14.86
C HIS A 45 0.70 2.24 -15.83
N GLN A 46 1.09 2.46 -17.08
CA GLN A 46 0.24 3.09 -18.09
C GLN A 46 -0.94 2.22 -18.49
N PHE A 47 -0.73 0.91 -18.58
CA PHE A 47 -1.75 -0.07 -18.95
C PHE A 47 -2.73 -0.37 -17.81
N THR A 48 -2.25 -0.46 -16.57
CA THR A 48 -3.07 -0.92 -15.44
C THR A 48 -3.61 0.18 -14.53
N GLY A 49 -2.98 1.36 -14.55
CA GLY A 49 -3.24 2.44 -13.60
C GLY A 49 -2.61 2.25 -12.22
N TYR A 50 -1.91 1.14 -11.94
CA TYR A 50 -1.07 1.03 -10.73
C TYR A 50 0.06 2.05 -10.78
N LEU A 51 0.54 2.48 -9.62
CA LEU A 51 1.65 3.44 -9.55
C LEU A 51 2.96 2.85 -10.08
N PRO A 52 3.80 3.65 -10.76
CA PRO A 52 5.14 3.22 -11.11
C PRO A 52 5.96 3.07 -9.82
N ILE A 53 6.60 1.91 -9.64
CA ILE A 53 7.34 1.62 -8.39
C ILE A 53 8.76 2.21 -8.38
N THR A 54 9.19 2.84 -9.48
CA THR A 54 10.50 3.50 -9.60
C THR A 54 10.36 4.89 -10.21
N MET A 55 11.24 5.81 -9.81
CA MET A 55 11.28 7.17 -10.39
C MET A 55 11.66 7.13 -11.87
N ALA A 56 12.48 6.18 -12.30
CA ALA A 56 12.84 6.03 -13.71
C ALA A 56 11.63 5.75 -14.61
N ALA A 57 10.70 4.91 -14.16
CA ALA A 57 9.46 4.61 -14.87
C ALA A 57 8.48 5.79 -14.90
N TYR A 58 8.40 6.55 -13.80
CA TYR A 58 7.64 7.81 -13.77
C TYR A 58 8.20 8.82 -14.76
N GLU A 59 9.51 9.08 -14.73
CA GLU A 59 10.16 10.03 -15.65
C GLU A 59 10.02 9.58 -17.12
N LEU A 60 10.09 8.27 -17.38
CA LEU A 60 9.84 7.72 -18.71
C LEU A 60 8.39 7.98 -19.16
N SER A 61 7.40 7.69 -18.30
CA SER A 61 5.99 7.93 -18.60
C SER A 61 5.70 9.42 -18.84
N LYS A 62 6.35 10.29 -18.08
CA LYS A 62 6.27 11.75 -18.26
C LYS A 62 6.85 12.18 -19.61
N LYS A 63 8.05 11.71 -19.96
CA LYS A 63 8.69 11.99 -21.27
C LYS A 63 7.89 11.47 -22.46
N GLN A 64 7.16 10.37 -22.29
CA GLN A 64 6.26 9.81 -23.31
C GLN A 64 4.95 10.61 -23.46
N GLY A 65 4.74 11.63 -22.63
CA GLY A 65 3.55 12.48 -22.62
C GLY A 65 2.31 11.76 -22.06
N TYR A 66 2.48 10.70 -21.27
CA TYR A 66 1.36 9.91 -20.75
C TYR A 66 0.43 10.75 -19.87
N TYR A 67 0.99 11.54 -18.95
CA TYR A 67 0.21 12.35 -18.01
C TYR A 67 -0.52 13.52 -18.68
N GLU A 68 0.05 14.08 -19.75
CA GLU A 68 -0.60 15.12 -20.57
C GLU A 68 -1.79 14.54 -21.34
N LYS A 69 -1.63 13.35 -21.91
CA LYS A 69 -2.68 12.64 -22.67
C LYS A 69 -3.75 12.02 -21.76
N ASN A 70 -3.41 11.71 -20.50
CA ASN A 70 -4.30 11.09 -19.52
C ASN A 70 -4.33 11.93 -18.23
N PRO A 71 -4.98 13.10 -18.24
CA PRO A 71 -5.01 13.99 -17.07
C PRO A 71 -5.52 13.30 -15.80
N GLY A 72 -4.89 13.60 -14.67
CA GLY A 72 -5.23 13.02 -13.36
C GLY A 72 -4.48 11.74 -13.00
N THR A 73 -3.87 11.05 -13.98
CA THR A 73 -3.10 9.82 -13.71
C THR A 73 -1.78 10.07 -12.95
N GLU A 74 -1.27 11.31 -12.97
CA GLU A 74 -0.09 11.73 -12.18
C GLU A 74 -0.44 11.98 -10.70
N THR A 75 -1.70 12.29 -10.38
CA THR A 75 -2.11 12.79 -9.06
C THR A 75 -1.81 11.82 -7.93
N ALA A 76 -2.03 10.52 -8.14
CA ALA A 76 -1.78 9.52 -7.11
C ALA A 76 -0.28 9.43 -6.76
N LEU A 77 0.61 9.63 -7.73
CA LEU A 77 2.05 9.67 -7.50
C LEU A 77 2.43 10.92 -6.71
N LEU A 78 1.92 12.09 -7.11
CA LEU A 78 2.16 13.36 -6.39
C LEU A 78 1.68 13.28 -4.93
N GLN A 79 0.55 12.60 -4.66
CA GLN A 79 0.07 12.39 -3.30
C GLN A 79 0.98 11.46 -2.49
N MET A 80 1.56 10.42 -3.12
CA MET A 80 2.49 9.52 -2.46
C MET A 80 3.84 10.14 -2.15
N THR A 81 4.30 11.10 -2.98
CA THR A 81 5.61 11.74 -2.84
C THR A 81 5.54 13.16 -2.27
N LEU A 82 4.36 13.59 -1.79
CA LEU A 82 4.11 14.95 -1.31
C LEU A 82 5.12 15.43 -0.26
N ASN A 83 5.47 14.57 0.71
CA ASN A 83 6.49 14.84 1.71
C ASN A 83 7.33 13.57 1.96
N ALA A 84 8.49 13.75 2.61
CA ALA A 84 9.25 12.63 3.15
C ALA A 84 8.44 11.88 4.22
N PRO A 85 8.29 10.54 4.13
CA PRO A 85 7.54 9.77 5.12
C PRO A 85 8.14 9.86 6.53
N THR A 86 7.30 10.06 7.54
CA THR A 86 7.66 9.97 8.95
C THR A 86 7.74 8.50 9.38
N GLU A 87 8.13 8.24 10.63
CA GLU A 87 8.08 6.89 11.20
C GLU A 87 6.69 6.23 11.06
N HIS A 88 5.62 7.03 11.19
CA HIS A 88 4.24 6.54 11.22
C HIS A 88 3.49 6.69 9.88
N SER A 89 4.12 7.24 8.82
CA SER A 89 3.48 7.42 7.50
C SER A 89 4.07 6.57 6.37
N ARG A 90 4.93 5.59 6.71
CA ARG A 90 5.50 4.63 5.72
C ARG A 90 4.53 3.54 5.29
N GLY A 91 3.48 3.29 6.05
CA GLY A 91 2.55 2.19 5.86
C GLY A 91 2.11 1.58 7.18
N LEU A 92 1.25 0.56 7.10
CA LEU A 92 0.75 -0.18 8.27
C LEU A 92 1.34 -1.59 8.27
N ARG A 93 1.93 -1.99 9.40
CA ARG A 93 2.48 -3.34 9.60
C ARG A 93 1.84 -3.97 10.83
N LEU A 94 0.70 -4.60 10.62
CA LEU A 94 -0.10 -5.21 11.67
C LEU A 94 -0.36 -6.69 11.34
N GLY A 95 -0.11 -7.57 12.31
CA GLY A 95 -0.60 -8.94 12.21
C GLY A 95 -2.12 -8.98 12.22
N SER A 96 -2.72 -9.92 11.49
CA SER A 96 -4.19 -10.01 11.34
C SER A 96 -4.84 -8.73 10.75
N PHE A 97 -4.11 -7.95 9.95
CA PHE A 97 -4.61 -6.68 9.42
C PHE A 97 -5.88 -6.82 8.57
N VAL A 98 -6.04 -7.92 7.83
CA VAL A 98 -7.25 -8.18 7.03
C VAL A 98 -8.49 -8.21 7.93
N GLN A 99 -8.44 -8.97 9.02
CA GLN A 99 -9.55 -9.04 9.98
C GLN A 99 -9.75 -7.72 10.74
N ILE A 100 -8.67 -7.00 11.04
CA ILE A 100 -8.75 -5.66 11.66
C ILE A 100 -9.47 -4.69 10.71
N ARG A 101 -9.22 -4.78 9.40
CA ARG A 101 -9.90 -3.95 8.40
C ARG A 101 -11.40 -4.25 8.35
N ASP A 102 -11.81 -5.51 8.46
CA ASP A 102 -13.24 -5.88 8.51
C ASP A 102 -13.94 -5.32 9.76
N ILE A 103 -13.25 -5.35 10.91
CA ILE A 103 -13.72 -4.70 12.14
C ILE A 103 -13.90 -3.20 11.92
N VAL A 104 -12.88 -2.52 11.37
CA VAL A 104 -12.95 -1.08 11.09
C VAL A 104 -14.12 -0.76 10.16
N ASN A 105 -14.30 -1.52 9.07
CA ASN A 105 -15.41 -1.32 8.14
C ASN A 105 -16.77 -1.48 8.84
N THR A 106 -16.94 -2.54 9.63
CA THR A 106 -18.19 -2.81 10.37
C THR A 106 -18.54 -1.67 11.32
N GLU A 107 -17.55 -1.15 12.04
CA GLU A 107 -17.73 -0.04 12.97
C GLU A 107 -18.03 1.27 12.24
N MET A 108 -17.38 1.53 11.10
CA MET A 108 -17.66 2.68 10.24
C MET A 108 -19.08 2.62 9.65
N GLU A 109 -19.54 1.45 9.21
CA GLU A 109 -20.92 1.24 8.75
C GLU A 109 -21.94 1.52 9.87
N ALA A 110 -21.65 1.11 11.11
CA ALA A 110 -22.51 1.42 12.25
C ALA A 110 -22.54 2.92 12.57
N ILE A 111 -21.41 3.63 12.40
CA ILE A 111 -21.33 5.09 12.56
C ILE A 111 -22.18 5.78 11.49
N TRP A 112 -21.96 5.47 10.20
CA TRP A 112 -22.70 6.10 9.10
C TRP A 112 -24.19 5.77 9.12
N GLY A 113 -24.55 4.57 9.60
CA GLY A 113 -25.94 4.17 9.81
C GLY A 113 -26.60 4.76 11.06
N GLY A 114 -25.92 5.62 11.82
CA GLY A 114 -26.46 6.26 13.03
C GLY A 114 -26.64 5.33 14.22
N LYS A 115 -26.11 4.10 14.17
CA LYS A 115 -26.23 3.10 15.26
C LYS A 115 -25.21 3.33 16.38
N LYS A 116 -24.09 3.99 16.07
CA LYS A 116 -23.05 4.39 17.03
C LYS A 116 -22.62 5.82 16.77
N THR A 117 -22.18 6.51 17.82
CA THR A 117 -21.41 7.75 17.66
C THR A 117 -20.04 7.44 17.06
N ALA A 118 -19.41 8.42 16.40
CA ALA A 118 -18.06 8.27 15.86
C ALA A 118 -17.06 7.83 16.94
N GLU A 119 -17.09 8.47 18.12
CA GLU A 119 -16.23 8.11 19.24
C GLU A 119 -16.42 6.65 19.68
N LYS A 120 -17.67 6.20 19.84
CA LYS A 120 -17.94 4.84 20.26
C LYS A 120 -17.49 3.81 19.22
N GLY A 121 -17.83 3.99 17.95
CA GLY A 121 -17.46 3.05 16.90
C GLY A 121 -15.94 2.93 16.74
N LEU A 122 -15.22 4.05 16.80
CA LEU A 122 -13.76 4.04 16.72
C LEU A 122 -13.10 3.39 17.95
N ASN A 123 -13.59 3.65 19.16
CA ASN A 123 -13.09 2.99 20.37
C ASN A 123 -13.36 1.47 20.35
N ASP A 124 -14.56 1.06 19.93
CA ASP A 124 -14.91 -0.35 19.78
C ASP A 124 -14.02 -1.05 18.73
N ALA A 125 -13.67 -0.36 17.63
CA ALA A 125 -12.75 -0.87 16.61
C ALA A 125 -11.33 -1.07 17.18
N VAL A 126 -10.82 -0.10 17.95
CA VAL A 126 -9.53 -0.18 18.63
C VAL A 126 -9.49 -1.35 19.60
N ASP A 127 -10.50 -1.50 20.45
CA ASP A 127 -10.58 -2.58 21.44
C ASP A 127 -10.59 -3.96 20.78
N GLN A 128 -11.39 -4.14 19.73
CA GLN A 128 -11.47 -5.38 18.96
C GLN A 128 -10.17 -5.67 18.21
N GLY A 129 -9.61 -4.66 17.53
CA GLY A 129 -8.35 -4.78 16.79
C GLY A 129 -7.19 -5.14 17.71
N ASN A 130 -7.08 -4.51 18.89
CA ASN A 130 -6.04 -4.81 19.87
C ASN A 130 -6.09 -6.26 20.37
N ARG A 131 -7.28 -6.84 20.54
CA ARG A 131 -7.40 -8.26 20.88
C ARG A 131 -6.80 -9.17 19.80
N LEU A 132 -7.01 -8.84 18.52
CA LEU A 132 -6.38 -9.56 17.41
C LEU A 132 -4.87 -9.38 17.38
N LEU A 133 -4.38 -8.16 17.59
CA LEU A 133 -2.93 -7.89 17.66
C LEU A 133 -2.26 -8.69 18.77
N ARG A 134 -2.85 -8.75 19.98
CA ARG A 134 -2.33 -9.57 21.09
C ARG A 134 -2.40 -11.07 20.78
N ARG A 135 -3.42 -11.53 20.05
CA ARG A 135 -3.51 -12.93 19.61
C ARG A 135 -2.41 -13.25 18.60
N PHE A 136 -2.20 -12.39 17.61
CA PHE A 136 -1.14 -12.54 16.62
C PHE A 136 0.24 -12.56 17.28
N GLU A 137 0.50 -11.63 18.20
CA GLU A 137 1.74 -11.58 18.98
C GLU A 137 1.99 -12.91 19.70
N ARG A 138 1.02 -13.45 20.43
CA ARG A 138 1.17 -14.73 21.15
C ARG A 138 1.43 -15.93 20.23
N ALA A 139 0.86 -15.92 19.02
CA ALA A 139 0.98 -17.03 18.07
C ALA A 139 2.32 -17.04 17.31
N ASN A 140 3.07 -15.94 17.33
CA ASN A 140 4.31 -15.76 16.58
C ASN A 140 5.48 -15.34 17.50
N LYS A 141 5.42 -15.76 18.77
CA LYS A 141 6.58 -15.72 19.68
C LYS A 141 7.54 -16.86 19.38
#